data_AF-A0A2V3IJK5-F1
#
_entry.id   AF-A0A2V3IJK5-F1
#
_cell.length_a   1.000
_cell.length_b   1.000
_cell.length_c   1.000
_cell.angle_alpha   90.00
_cell.angle_beta   90.00
_cell.angle_gamma   90.00
#
_symmetry.space_group_name_H-M   'P 1'
#
loop_
_entity.id
_entity.type
_entity.pdbx_description
1 polymer ?
#
loop_
_entity_poly.entity_id
_entity_poly.type
_entity_poly.pdbx_seq_one_letter_code
_entity_poly.pdbx_strand_id
1 'polypeptide(L)'
;MTNYFTSKWSSLVSRAITQEQPTQTHRTDKHNSVLEQLRARGSSAFEHAASELPTDDPFRCLLTQKHRDLRDDILLRFLRFNDFDLDKTIRQLQSTLTWRAQTSISSTDLSVIRGSASGIPLARIGNTTENGDTLFFAAAECYDRSRIDRAVQKVGVARMFEHMLYDSGGPRAKRGTVVVDFSGFGTRHVDISGLRTGVATYMNYYPEVFEKVLLTNYPKLLYGVWKAIAPLLDAQTARRIIWAGNAEQLRDSLLETFSVKHIPTWLGGRSEVSSITLLNGIEVQASLLAKRFFRDKDQICINP
;
A
#
# COMPACT_ATOMS: atom_id res chain seq x y z
N MET A 1 11.29 9.55 30.35
CA MET A 1 9.83 9.71 30.10
C MET A 1 9.35 9.18 28.74
N THR A 2 10.26 8.85 27.81
CA THR A 2 9.96 8.29 26.48
C THR A 2 9.47 6.83 26.52
N ASN A 3 9.91 6.03 27.49
CA ASN A 3 9.59 4.60 27.60
C ASN A 3 8.20 4.29 28.19
N TYR A 4 7.59 5.21 28.95
CA TYR A 4 6.31 4.93 29.59
C TYR A 4 5.14 5.01 28.60
N PHE A 5 5.20 5.95 27.65
CA PHE A 5 4.15 6.14 26.65
C PHE A 5 4.20 5.11 25.53
N THR A 6 5.38 4.70 25.05
CA THR A 6 5.51 3.61 24.06
C THR A 6 4.96 2.28 24.59
N SER A 7 5.16 1.97 25.88
CA SER A 7 4.61 0.75 26.49
C SER A 7 3.08 0.74 26.55
N LYS A 8 2.44 1.86 26.95
CA LYS A 8 0.98 1.94 27.06
C LYS A 8 0.29 1.87 25.68
N TRP A 9 0.93 2.41 24.65
CA TRP A 9 0.45 2.31 23.26
C TRP A 9 0.67 0.92 22.66
N SER A 10 1.80 0.26 22.94
CA SER A 10 2.00 -1.15 22.55
C SER A 10 0.89 -2.04 23.12
N SER A 11 0.48 -1.82 24.38
CA SER A 11 -0.60 -2.60 25.03
C SER A 11 -2.00 -2.40 24.40
N LEU A 12 -2.28 -1.23 23.82
CA LEU A 12 -3.55 -0.95 23.13
C LEU A 12 -3.61 -1.60 21.73
N VAL A 13 -2.45 -1.74 21.07
CA VAL A 13 -2.33 -2.47 19.79
C VAL A 13 -2.33 -3.99 20.04
N SER A 14 -1.67 -4.46 21.10
CA SER A 14 -1.59 -5.89 21.44
C SER A 14 -2.93 -6.50 21.85
N ARG A 15 -3.85 -5.73 22.46
CA ARG A 15 -5.19 -6.23 22.85
C ARG A 15 -6.10 -6.55 21.66
N ALA A 16 -5.77 -6.12 20.44
CA ALA A 16 -6.49 -6.49 19.22
C ALA A 16 -5.99 -7.79 18.56
N ILE A 17 -5.02 -8.48 19.18
CA ILE A 17 -4.27 -9.60 18.57
C ILE A 17 -4.66 -10.97 19.18
N THR A 18 -5.41 -11.01 20.28
CA THR A 18 -5.78 -12.27 20.94
C THR A 18 -7.15 -12.77 20.50
N GLN A 19 -7.26 -13.23 19.25
CA GLN A 19 -8.31 -14.17 18.85
C GLN A 19 -7.63 -15.39 18.22
N GLU A 20 -7.83 -16.55 18.84
CA GLU A 20 -7.33 -17.83 18.36
C GLU A 20 -7.84 -18.10 16.94
N GLN A 21 -6.91 -18.32 16.00
CA GLN A 21 -7.26 -18.68 14.62
C GLN A 21 -7.47 -20.20 14.51
N PRO A 22 -8.54 -20.66 13.84
CA PRO A 22 -8.75 -22.07 13.54
C PRO A 22 -7.62 -22.65 12.66
N THR A 23 -7.37 -23.95 12.78
CA THR A 23 -6.33 -24.71 12.06
C THR A 23 -6.33 -24.51 10.54
N GLN A 24 -5.12 -24.34 9.97
CA GLN A 24 -4.84 -23.94 8.58
C GLN A 24 -5.50 -24.81 7.48
N THR A 25 -5.69 -26.12 7.70
CA THR A 25 -6.19 -27.05 6.68
C THR A 25 -7.67 -26.84 6.39
N HIS A 26 -8.52 -26.76 7.42
CA HIS A 26 -9.97 -26.49 7.28
C HIS A 26 -10.28 -25.10 6.69
N ARG A 27 -9.37 -24.14 6.89
CA ARG A 27 -9.49 -22.78 6.35
C ARG A 27 -9.35 -22.76 4.83
N THR A 28 -8.46 -23.60 4.28
CA THR A 28 -8.17 -23.64 2.83
C THR A 28 -9.33 -24.21 2.01
N ASP A 29 -9.96 -25.29 2.47
CA ASP A 29 -11.11 -25.90 1.77
C ASP A 29 -12.34 -24.99 1.74
N LYS A 30 -12.61 -24.33 2.87
CA LYS A 30 -13.69 -23.33 2.97
C LYS A 30 -13.44 -22.14 2.04
N HIS A 31 -12.22 -21.62 2.02
CA HIS A 31 -11.85 -20.50 1.13
C HIS A 31 -11.97 -20.87 -0.35
N ASN A 32 -11.55 -22.07 -0.73
CA ASN A 32 -11.69 -22.58 -2.09
C ASN A 32 -13.17 -22.71 -2.48
N SER A 33 -14.01 -23.23 -1.59
CA SER A 33 -15.46 -23.34 -1.82
C SER A 33 -16.11 -21.96 -2.06
N VAL A 34 -15.77 -20.95 -1.26
CA VAL A 34 -16.31 -19.59 -1.42
C VAL A 34 -15.84 -18.94 -2.73
N LEU A 35 -14.58 -19.19 -3.14
CA LEU A 35 -14.07 -18.72 -4.42
C LEU A 35 -14.85 -19.34 -5.60
N GLU A 36 -15.16 -20.64 -5.56
CA GLU A 36 -15.99 -21.27 -6.59
C GLU A 36 -17.41 -20.69 -6.62
N GLN A 37 -18.03 -20.43 -5.46
CA GLN A 37 -19.33 -19.79 -5.38
C GLN A 37 -19.32 -18.39 -5.98
N LEU A 38 -18.27 -17.60 -5.71
CA LEU A 38 -18.09 -16.29 -6.29
C LEU A 38 -17.89 -16.35 -7.81
N ARG A 39 -17.16 -17.35 -8.33
CA ARG A 39 -17.04 -17.55 -9.78
C ARG A 39 -18.40 -17.85 -10.42
N ALA A 40 -19.17 -18.77 -9.83
CA ALA A 40 -20.48 -19.17 -10.35
C ALA A 40 -21.49 -18.00 -10.35
N ARG A 41 -21.52 -17.20 -9.27
CA ARG A 41 -22.39 -16.02 -9.16
C ARG A 41 -21.87 -14.81 -9.95
N GLY A 42 -20.55 -14.70 -10.07
CA GLY A 42 -19.87 -13.54 -10.64
C GLY A 42 -20.01 -13.45 -12.16
N SER A 43 -20.12 -14.57 -12.88
CA SER A 43 -20.26 -14.55 -14.34
C SER A 43 -21.44 -13.68 -14.78
N SER A 44 -22.64 -13.87 -14.24
CA SER A 44 -23.78 -13.01 -14.58
C SER A 44 -23.78 -11.65 -13.86
N ALA A 45 -23.31 -11.60 -12.61
CA ALA A 45 -23.35 -10.37 -11.79
C ALA A 45 -22.37 -9.28 -12.24
N PHE A 46 -21.29 -9.66 -12.94
CA PHE A 46 -20.24 -8.75 -13.39
C PHE A 46 -20.25 -8.53 -14.90
N GLU A 47 -20.96 -9.36 -15.67
CA GLU A 47 -20.94 -9.36 -17.14
C GLU A 47 -21.20 -7.97 -17.74
N HIS A 48 -22.28 -7.31 -17.31
CA HIS A 48 -22.64 -5.99 -17.81
C HIS A 48 -21.60 -4.92 -17.45
N ALA A 49 -21.28 -4.76 -16.15
CA ALA A 49 -20.36 -3.72 -15.69
C ALA A 49 -18.93 -3.91 -16.23
N ALA A 50 -18.44 -5.14 -16.34
CA ALA A 50 -17.12 -5.41 -16.89
C ALA A 50 -17.08 -5.23 -18.42
N SER A 51 -18.22 -5.31 -19.11
CA SER A 51 -18.28 -5.07 -20.57
C SER A 51 -18.00 -3.61 -20.93
N GLU A 52 -18.36 -2.67 -20.04
CA GLU A 52 -18.14 -1.22 -20.18
C GLU A 52 -16.69 -0.79 -19.90
N LEU A 53 -15.84 -1.67 -19.39
CA LEU A 53 -14.46 -1.33 -19.07
C LEU A 53 -13.60 -1.11 -20.32
N PRO A 54 -12.57 -0.22 -20.25
CA PRO A 54 -11.54 -0.12 -21.29
C PRO A 54 -10.91 -1.48 -21.63
N THR A 55 -10.47 -1.65 -22.87
CA THR A 55 -9.94 -2.95 -23.36
C THR A 55 -8.67 -3.41 -22.66
N ASP A 56 -7.90 -2.45 -22.13
CA ASP A 56 -6.67 -2.67 -21.36
C ASP A 56 -6.91 -2.85 -19.86
N ASP A 57 -8.15 -2.75 -19.37
CA ASP A 57 -8.44 -2.84 -17.94
C ASP A 57 -8.21 -4.26 -17.39
N PRO A 58 -7.42 -4.43 -16.31
CA PRO A 58 -7.11 -5.74 -15.74
C PRO A 58 -8.35 -6.50 -15.25
N PHE A 59 -9.44 -5.82 -14.90
CA PHE A 59 -10.69 -6.45 -14.46
C PHE A 59 -11.49 -7.06 -15.61
N ARG A 60 -11.13 -6.82 -16.89
CA ARG A 60 -11.75 -7.56 -18.01
C ARG A 60 -11.50 -9.07 -17.94
N CYS A 61 -10.47 -9.51 -17.21
CA CYS A 61 -10.25 -10.95 -16.97
C CYS A 61 -11.42 -11.63 -16.23
N LEU A 62 -12.27 -10.87 -15.52
CA LEU A 62 -13.46 -11.41 -14.86
C LEU A 62 -14.50 -11.94 -15.87
N LEU A 63 -14.49 -11.48 -17.12
CA LEU A 63 -15.40 -11.89 -18.19
C LEU A 63 -14.96 -13.14 -18.95
N THR A 64 -13.74 -13.61 -18.73
CA THR A 64 -13.10 -14.62 -19.58
C THR A 64 -12.53 -15.76 -18.75
N GLN A 65 -12.45 -16.94 -19.36
CA GLN A 65 -11.74 -18.09 -18.80
C GLN A 65 -10.22 -18.01 -19.05
N LYS A 66 -9.76 -17.07 -19.88
CA LYS A 66 -8.34 -16.76 -20.08
C LYS A 66 -7.82 -15.94 -18.88
N HIS A 67 -6.53 -16.06 -18.56
CA HIS A 67 -5.88 -15.36 -17.42
C HIS A 67 -6.46 -15.74 -16.04
N ARG A 68 -6.71 -17.04 -15.83
CA ARG A 68 -7.27 -17.58 -14.58
C ARG A 68 -6.54 -17.08 -13.33
N ASP A 69 -5.20 -17.04 -13.35
CA ASP A 69 -4.41 -16.63 -12.18
C ASP A 69 -4.68 -15.18 -11.77
N LEU A 70 -4.68 -14.24 -12.73
CA LEU A 70 -4.99 -12.82 -12.46
C LEU A 70 -6.44 -12.66 -11.96
N ARG A 71 -7.38 -13.38 -12.58
CA ARG A 71 -8.78 -13.38 -12.19
C ARG A 71 -8.93 -13.83 -10.73
N ASP A 72 -8.32 -14.95 -10.39
CA ASP A 72 -8.38 -15.52 -9.05
C ASP A 72 -7.70 -14.61 -8.02
N ASP A 73 -6.56 -13.99 -8.38
CA ASP A 73 -5.88 -13.02 -7.52
C ASP A 73 -6.74 -11.79 -7.23
N ILE A 74 -7.44 -11.25 -8.24
CA ILE A 74 -8.40 -10.15 -8.04
C ILE A 74 -9.51 -10.60 -7.10
N LEU A 75 -10.21 -11.69 -7.41
CA LEU A 75 -11.33 -12.18 -6.60
C LEU A 75 -10.91 -12.45 -5.14
N LEU A 76 -9.75 -13.08 -4.95
CA LEU A 76 -9.21 -13.39 -3.63
C LEU A 76 -8.81 -12.14 -2.83
N ARG A 77 -8.42 -11.03 -3.46
CA ARG A 77 -8.18 -9.75 -2.76
C ARG A 77 -9.47 -9.25 -2.12
N PHE A 78 -10.56 -9.21 -2.88
CA PHE A 78 -11.86 -8.76 -2.36
C PHE A 78 -12.42 -9.73 -1.32
N LEU A 79 -12.29 -11.04 -1.52
CA LEU A 79 -12.70 -12.03 -0.52
C LEU A 79 -11.92 -11.87 0.79
N ARG A 80 -10.58 -11.80 0.75
CA ARG A 80 -9.76 -11.63 1.97
C ARG A 80 -10.04 -10.32 2.70
N PHE A 81 -10.31 -9.26 1.95
CA PHE A 81 -10.64 -7.96 2.53
C PHE A 81 -11.99 -7.95 3.24
N ASN A 82 -12.97 -8.69 2.70
CA ASN A 82 -14.30 -8.81 3.29
C ASN A 82 -14.44 -10.03 4.22
N ASP A 83 -13.35 -10.61 4.71
CA ASP A 83 -13.34 -11.82 5.56
C ASP A 83 -14.17 -12.98 4.97
N PHE A 84 -14.09 -13.16 3.65
CA PHE A 84 -14.81 -14.15 2.86
C PHE A 84 -16.35 -14.02 2.93
N ASP A 85 -16.88 -12.86 3.33
CA ASP A 85 -18.30 -12.51 3.22
C ASP A 85 -18.64 -12.29 1.74
N LEU A 86 -19.37 -13.25 1.17
CA LEU A 86 -19.66 -13.31 -0.27
C LEU A 86 -20.50 -12.12 -0.74
N ASP A 87 -21.50 -11.70 0.04
CA ASP A 87 -22.42 -10.64 -0.36
C ASP A 87 -21.75 -9.26 -0.28
N LYS A 88 -20.92 -9.01 0.76
CA LYS A 88 -20.08 -7.80 0.80
C LYS A 88 -19.09 -7.77 -0.37
N THR A 89 -18.46 -8.91 -0.64
CA THR A 89 -17.51 -9.06 -1.75
C THR A 89 -18.14 -8.72 -3.10
N ILE A 90 -19.32 -9.29 -3.40
CA ILE A 90 -20.03 -9.02 -4.67
C ILE A 90 -20.38 -7.54 -4.78
N ARG A 91 -20.94 -6.93 -3.71
CA ARG A 91 -21.30 -5.49 -3.72
C ARG A 91 -20.08 -4.60 -3.96
N GLN A 92 -18.98 -4.87 -3.27
CA GLN A 92 -17.76 -4.08 -3.42
C GLN A 92 -17.14 -4.25 -4.81
N LEU A 93 -17.10 -5.47 -5.35
CA LEU A 93 -16.64 -5.74 -6.72
C LEU A 93 -17.50 -5.00 -7.75
N GLN A 94 -18.83 -5.06 -7.64
CA GLN A 94 -19.73 -4.32 -8.53
C GLN A 94 -19.49 -2.81 -8.47
N SER A 95 -19.41 -2.24 -7.26
CA SER A 95 -19.11 -0.82 -7.08
C SER A 95 -17.76 -0.45 -7.67
N THR A 96 -16.76 -1.34 -7.58
CA THR A 96 -15.45 -1.12 -8.18
C THR A 96 -15.52 -1.14 -9.70
N LEU A 97 -16.20 -2.12 -10.31
CA LEU A 97 -16.36 -2.20 -11.77
C LEU A 97 -17.05 -0.96 -12.32
N THR A 98 -18.15 -0.52 -11.70
CA THR A 98 -18.84 0.72 -12.09
C THR A 98 -17.93 1.95 -11.96
N TRP A 99 -17.19 2.08 -10.86
CA TRP A 99 -16.26 3.18 -10.67
C TRP A 99 -15.12 3.18 -11.70
N ARG A 100 -14.57 2.01 -12.02
CA ARG A 100 -13.53 1.87 -13.06
C ARG A 100 -14.06 2.26 -14.44
N ALA A 101 -15.27 1.83 -14.81
CA ALA A 101 -15.90 2.18 -16.09
C ALA A 101 -16.12 3.71 -16.19
N GLN A 102 -16.55 4.36 -15.11
CA GLN A 102 -16.80 5.80 -15.07
C GLN A 102 -15.52 6.66 -15.09
N THR A 103 -14.42 6.14 -14.56
CA THR A 103 -13.17 6.90 -14.41
C THR A 103 -12.13 6.56 -15.47
N SER A 104 -12.27 5.44 -16.17
CA SER A 104 -11.26 4.89 -17.09
C SER A 104 -9.87 4.87 -16.46
N ILE A 105 -9.80 4.45 -15.19
CA ILE A 105 -8.58 4.59 -14.39
C ILE A 105 -7.41 3.77 -14.94
N SER A 106 -7.68 2.63 -15.60
CA SER A 106 -6.65 1.80 -16.25
C SER A 106 -5.91 2.55 -17.35
N SER A 107 -6.63 3.34 -18.15
CA SER A 107 -6.09 4.08 -19.29
C SER A 107 -5.58 5.48 -18.90
N THR A 108 -5.67 5.84 -17.61
CA THR A 108 -5.17 7.13 -17.12
C THR A 108 -3.65 7.14 -17.14
N ASP A 109 -3.04 8.11 -17.83
CA ASP A 109 -1.59 8.19 -17.97
C ASP A 109 -0.87 8.55 -16.65
N LEU A 110 0.35 8.04 -16.45
CA LEU A 110 1.17 8.34 -15.27
C LEU A 110 1.54 9.83 -15.15
N SER A 111 1.47 10.62 -16.23
CA SER A 111 1.70 12.07 -16.17
C SER A 111 0.75 12.80 -15.23
N VAL A 112 -0.45 12.28 -14.97
CA VAL A 112 -1.40 12.92 -14.03
C VAL A 112 -0.86 12.97 -12.59
N ILE A 113 0.04 12.04 -12.24
CA ILE A 113 0.71 12.01 -10.94
C ILE A 113 2.09 12.67 -10.97
N ARG A 114 2.58 13.11 -12.14
CA ARG A 114 3.83 13.84 -12.27
C ARG A 114 3.65 15.31 -11.86
N GLY A 115 4.60 15.82 -11.08
CA GLY A 115 4.57 17.19 -10.55
C GLY A 115 3.85 17.35 -9.22
N SER A 116 3.81 18.58 -8.70
CA SER A 116 3.36 18.86 -7.34
C SER A 116 1.84 18.85 -7.15
N ALA A 117 1.05 18.96 -8.22
CA ALA A 117 -0.41 19.14 -8.15
C ALA A 117 -1.14 17.93 -7.54
N SER A 118 -0.72 16.71 -7.89
CA SER A 118 -1.22 15.47 -7.29
C SER A 118 -0.69 15.26 -5.88
N GLY A 119 0.52 15.77 -5.62
CA GLY A 119 1.22 15.65 -4.35
C GLY A 119 1.50 14.21 -3.94
N ILE A 120 1.94 13.34 -4.85
CA ILE A 120 2.27 11.95 -4.51
C ILE A 120 3.79 11.79 -4.37
N PRO A 121 4.37 11.89 -3.16
CA PRO A 121 5.82 11.82 -2.95
C PRO A 121 6.30 10.37 -2.80
N LEU A 122 5.85 9.48 -3.67
CA LEU A 122 6.14 8.04 -3.62
C LEU A 122 7.08 7.66 -4.77
N ALA A 123 8.03 6.77 -4.54
CA ALA A 123 8.82 6.10 -5.57
C ALA A 123 8.85 4.61 -5.30
N ARG A 124 8.94 3.82 -6.36
CA ARG A 124 9.35 2.43 -6.25
C ARG A 124 10.86 2.37 -6.02
N ILE A 125 11.30 1.52 -5.11
CA ILE A 125 12.72 1.33 -4.79
C ILE A 125 13.09 -0.15 -4.86
N GLY A 126 14.30 -0.44 -5.33
CA GLY A 126 14.76 -1.81 -5.54
C GLY A 126 14.01 -2.54 -6.66
N ASN A 127 14.33 -3.83 -6.82
CA ASN A 127 13.76 -4.70 -7.85
C ASN A 127 12.48 -5.39 -7.35
N THR A 128 11.64 -5.89 -8.28
CA THR A 128 10.61 -6.88 -7.90
C THR A 128 11.29 -8.11 -7.32
N THR A 129 10.77 -8.65 -6.21
CA THR A 129 11.22 -9.96 -5.73
C THR A 129 10.77 -11.06 -6.69
N GLU A 130 11.37 -12.25 -6.52
CA GLU A 130 10.98 -13.47 -7.23
C GLU A 130 9.51 -13.85 -6.99
N ASN A 131 8.95 -13.43 -5.84
CA ASN A 131 7.57 -13.66 -5.45
C ASN A 131 6.60 -12.57 -5.93
N GLY A 132 7.11 -11.54 -6.61
CA GLY A 132 6.29 -10.42 -7.10
C GLY A 132 6.11 -9.27 -6.09
N ASP A 133 6.77 -9.32 -4.94
CA ASP A 133 6.66 -8.26 -3.93
C ASP A 133 7.44 -7.02 -4.38
N THR A 134 6.90 -5.86 -4.01
CA THR A 134 7.45 -4.55 -4.40
C THR A 134 7.66 -3.68 -3.17
N LEU A 135 8.80 -2.98 -3.15
CA LEU A 135 9.15 -2.02 -2.11
C LEU A 135 9.01 -0.60 -2.66
N PHE A 136 8.35 0.26 -1.89
CA PHE A 136 8.17 1.67 -2.19
C PHE A 136 8.70 2.53 -1.05
N PHE A 137 9.10 3.75 -1.39
CA PHE A 137 9.54 4.78 -0.47
C PHE A 137 8.72 6.04 -0.67
N ALA A 138 8.26 6.63 0.43
CA ALA A 138 7.58 7.92 0.43
C ALA A 138 8.31 8.92 1.34
N ALA A 139 8.64 10.09 0.80
CA ALA A 139 9.23 11.19 1.56
C ALA A 139 8.14 12.19 1.98
N ALA A 140 7.70 12.17 3.23
CA ALA A 140 6.57 12.98 3.67
C ALA A 140 6.85 14.50 3.62
N GLU A 141 8.11 14.92 3.74
CA GLU A 141 8.53 16.32 3.58
C GLU A 141 8.37 16.86 2.14
N CYS A 142 8.30 15.97 1.15
CA CYS A 142 8.10 16.32 -0.25
C CYS A 142 6.62 16.56 -0.59
N TYR A 143 5.73 16.51 0.40
CA TYR A 143 4.32 16.85 0.29
C TYR A 143 4.02 18.26 0.79
N ASP A 144 3.61 19.17 -0.09
CA ASP A 144 3.19 20.52 0.32
C ASP A 144 1.70 20.70 0.08
N ARG A 145 0.90 20.72 1.16
CA ARG A 145 -0.57 20.82 1.06
C ARG A 145 -1.04 22.08 0.31
N SER A 146 -0.22 23.14 0.30
CA SER A 146 -0.57 24.42 -0.34
C SER A 146 -0.46 24.38 -1.87
N ARG A 147 0.23 23.37 -2.41
CA ARG A 147 0.45 23.18 -3.85
C ARG A 147 -0.50 22.16 -4.48
N ILE A 148 -1.43 21.61 -3.68
CA ILE A 148 -2.30 20.51 -4.09
C ILE A 148 -3.52 21.04 -4.81
N ASP A 149 -3.74 20.55 -6.03
CA ASP A 149 -5.04 20.62 -6.69
C ASP A 149 -5.87 19.41 -6.25
N ARG A 150 -7.05 19.65 -5.67
CA ARG A 150 -7.89 18.58 -5.11
C ARG A 150 -8.50 17.66 -6.17
N ALA A 151 -8.81 18.18 -7.36
CA ALA A 151 -9.32 17.37 -8.44
C ALA A 151 -8.21 16.46 -8.98
N VAL A 152 -7.02 17.03 -9.20
CA VAL A 152 -5.84 16.27 -9.65
C VAL A 152 -5.41 15.25 -8.61
N GLN A 153 -5.37 15.61 -7.32
CA GLN A 153 -5.05 14.69 -6.24
C GLN A 153 -5.99 13.49 -6.18
N LYS A 154 -7.30 13.70 -6.35
CA LYS A 154 -8.28 12.60 -6.31
C LYS A 154 -8.00 11.55 -7.38
N VAL A 155 -7.73 11.99 -8.61
CA VAL A 155 -7.34 11.09 -9.72
C VAL A 155 -5.96 10.49 -9.45
N GLY A 156 -5.02 11.30 -8.97
CA GLY A 156 -3.65 10.89 -8.72
C GLY A 156 -3.51 9.82 -7.64
N VAL A 157 -4.30 9.89 -6.57
CA VAL A 157 -4.37 8.84 -5.54
C VAL A 157 -4.81 7.51 -6.13
N ALA A 158 -5.86 7.50 -6.97
CA ALA A 158 -6.31 6.29 -7.63
C ALA A 158 -5.24 5.75 -8.60
N ARG A 159 -4.62 6.64 -9.38
CA ARG A 159 -3.54 6.26 -10.30
C ARG A 159 -2.30 5.72 -9.60
N MET A 160 -1.97 6.22 -8.41
CA MET A 160 -0.93 5.69 -7.55
C MET A 160 -1.24 4.23 -7.17
N PHE A 161 -2.47 3.91 -6.78
CA PHE A 161 -2.87 2.53 -6.49
C PHE A 161 -2.81 1.62 -7.72
N GLU A 162 -3.30 2.07 -8.88
CA GLU A 162 -3.11 1.33 -10.16
C GLU A 162 -1.63 1.05 -10.41
N HIS A 163 -0.78 2.07 -10.23
CA HIS A 163 0.65 1.95 -10.48
C HIS A 163 1.29 0.91 -9.57
N MET A 164 0.95 0.94 -8.29
CA MET A 164 1.48 0.01 -7.30
C MET A 164 1.05 -1.43 -7.57
N LEU A 165 -0.20 -1.64 -7.99
CA LEU A 165 -0.78 -2.97 -8.16
C LEU A 165 -0.48 -3.60 -9.52
N TYR A 166 -0.66 -2.86 -10.60
CA TYR A 166 -0.75 -3.45 -11.94
C TYR A 166 0.48 -3.12 -12.79
N ASP A 167 0.97 -1.87 -12.73
CA ASP A 167 2.15 -1.47 -13.51
C ASP A 167 3.46 -2.01 -12.91
N SER A 168 3.58 -1.96 -11.57
CA SER A 168 4.87 -2.13 -10.90
C SER A 168 5.31 -3.60 -10.79
N GLY A 169 4.43 -4.56 -10.54
CA GLY A 169 4.85 -5.97 -10.36
C GLY A 169 4.45 -6.91 -11.50
N GLY A 170 3.86 -6.39 -12.59
CA GLY A 170 3.28 -7.22 -13.65
C GLY A 170 2.16 -8.13 -13.13
N PRO A 171 1.74 -9.15 -13.90
CA PRO A 171 0.61 -10.03 -13.55
C PRO A 171 0.78 -10.86 -12.27
N ARG A 172 1.96 -10.80 -11.63
CA ARG A 172 2.30 -11.53 -10.40
C ARG A 172 2.51 -10.62 -9.19
N ALA A 173 2.29 -9.30 -9.33
CA ALA A 173 2.49 -8.34 -8.26
C ALA A 173 1.65 -8.71 -7.03
N LYS A 174 2.31 -9.17 -5.97
CA LYS A 174 1.69 -9.33 -4.66
C LYS A 174 1.86 -8.03 -3.88
N ARG A 175 1.06 -7.89 -2.83
CA ARG A 175 0.94 -6.71 -1.97
C ARG A 175 2.25 -5.90 -1.82
N GLY A 176 2.19 -4.58 -1.98
CA GLY A 176 3.36 -3.69 -1.88
C GLY A 176 3.69 -3.31 -0.44
N THR A 177 4.98 -3.20 -0.11
CA THR A 177 5.44 -2.62 1.17
C THR A 177 5.88 -1.18 0.95
N VAL A 178 5.44 -0.26 1.82
CA VAL A 178 5.79 1.16 1.73
C VAL A 178 6.55 1.60 2.97
N VAL A 179 7.73 2.19 2.78
CA VAL A 179 8.45 2.94 3.82
C VAL A 179 8.07 4.41 3.71
N VAL A 180 7.50 4.98 4.77
CA VAL A 180 7.16 6.41 4.84
C VAL A 180 8.13 7.12 5.78
N ASP A 181 9.07 7.86 5.21
CA ASP A 181 10.03 8.71 5.93
C ASP A 181 9.38 10.05 6.29
N PHE A 182 9.26 10.32 7.58
CA PHE A 182 8.73 11.58 8.11
C PHE A 182 9.83 12.58 8.51
N SER A 183 11.08 12.35 8.13
CA SER A 183 12.13 13.37 8.25
C SER A 183 11.69 14.68 7.61
N GLY A 184 11.80 15.79 8.34
CA GLY A 184 11.38 17.11 7.86
C GLY A 184 9.86 17.35 7.86
N PHE A 185 9.05 16.36 8.26
CA PHE A 185 7.59 16.50 8.32
C PHE A 185 7.17 17.52 9.39
N GLY A 186 6.22 18.36 9.03
CA GLY A 186 5.74 19.49 9.82
C GLY A 186 4.37 19.95 9.36
N THR A 187 3.83 21.01 9.99
CA THR A 187 2.42 21.44 9.82
C THR A 187 2.01 21.71 8.37
N ARG A 188 2.90 22.26 7.52
CA ARG A 188 2.62 22.51 6.10
C ARG A 188 2.30 21.25 5.29
N HIS A 189 2.74 20.08 5.75
CA HIS A 189 2.56 18.80 5.08
C HIS A 189 1.30 18.06 5.60
N VAL A 190 0.68 18.53 6.69
CA VAL A 190 -0.51 17.88 7.26
C VAL A 190 -1.73 18.16 6.40
N ASP A 191 -2.29 17.09 5.83
CA ASP A 191 -3.46 17.14 4.98
C ASP A 191 -4.47 16.03 5.27
N ILE A 192 -5.32 16.28 6.26
CA ILE A 192 -6.35 15.33 6.68
C ILE A 192 -7.37 15.09 5.55
N SER A 193 -7.64 16.08 4.70
CA SER A 193 -8.60 15.92 3.60
C SER A 193 -8.04 14.96 2.53
N GLY A 194 -6.78 15.17 2.12
CA GLY A 194 -6.10 14.29 1.18
C GLY A 194 -5.98 12.86 1.71
N LEU A 195 -5.63 12.70 2.99
CA LEU A 195 -5.55 11.39 3.65
C LEU A 195 -6.91 10.68 3.71
N ARG A 196 -8.01 11.40 3.99
CA ARG A 196 -9.37 10.83 3.95
C ARG A 196 -9.73 10.34 2.55
N THR A 197 -9.41 11.11 1.51
CA THR A 197 -9.58 10.68 0.13
C THR A 197 -8.77 9.41 -0.15
N GLY A 198 -7.50 9.38 0.28
CA GLY A 198 -6.64 8.19 0.16
C GLY A 198 -7.21 6.95 0.80
N VAL A 199 -7.63 7.06 2.06
CA VAL A 199 -8.25 5.96 2.82
C VAL A 199 -9.55 5.51 2.16
N ALA A 200 -10.44 6.43 1.78
CA ALA A 200 -11.70 6.07 1.13
C ALA A 200 -11.47 5.35 -0.21
N THR A 201 -10.54 5.84 -1.04
CA THR A 201 -10.16 5.19 -2.30
C THR A 201 -9.62 3.78 -2.07
N TYR A 202 -8.74 3.60 -1.08
CA TYR A 202 -8.21 2.28 -0.71
C TYR A 202 -9.31 1.32 -0.26
N MET A 203 -10.09 1.73 0.74
CA MET A 203 -11.10 0.88 1.38
C MET A 203 -12.21 0.47 0.42
N ASN A 204 -12.53 1.30 -0.58
CA ASN A 204 -13.60 1.02 -1.53
C ASN A 204 -13.13 0.19 -2.73
N TYR A 205 -11.98 0.51 -3.32
CA TYR A 205 -11.64 0.04 -4.68
C TYR A 205 -10.36 -0.77 -4.77
N TYR A 206 -9.48 -0.66 -3.76
CA TYR A 206 -8.16 -1.26 -3.81
C TYR A 206 -7.87 -2.15 -2.59
N PRO A 207 -8.70 -3.18 -2.36
CA PRO A 207 -8.50 -4.10 -1.26
C PRO A 207 -7.14 -4.80 -1.38
N GLU A 208 -6.50 -5.04 -0.24
CA GLU A 208 -5.28 -5.83 -0.18
C GLU A 208 -4.14 -5.28 -1.09
N VAL A 209 -3.95 -3.96 -1.21
CA VAL A 209 -2.76 -3.38 -1.88
C VAL A 209 -1.51 -3.50 -1.03
N PHE A 210 -1.59 -3.13 0.24
CA PHE A 210 -0.43 -3.01 1.09
C PHE A 210 -0.14 -4.32 1.79
N GLU A 211 1.12 -4.73 1.87
CA GLU A 211 1.57 -5.77 2.80
C GLU A 211 1.87 -5.12 4.14
N LYS A 212 2.74 -4.11 4.11
CA LYS A 212 3.13 -3.28 5.26
C LYS A 212 3.23 -1.81 4.86
N VAL A 213 2.90 -0.92 5.78
CA VAL A 213 3.19 0.53 5.72
C VAL A 213 4.05 0.88 6.93
N LEU A 214 5.35 1.01 6.72
CA LEU A 214 6.37 1.23 7.74
C LEU A 214 6.58 2.73 7.92
N LEU A 215 6.14 3.29 9.05
CA LEU A 215 6.34 4.69 9.40
C LEU A 215 7.65 4.86 10.16
N THR A 216 8.52 5.75 9.71
CA THR A 216 9.84 5.99 10.33
C THR A 216 10.15 7.48 10.43
N ASN A 217 11.10 7.86 11.29
CA ASN A 217 11.52 9.24 11.54
C ASN A 217 10.35 10.20 11.85
N TYR A 218 9.31 9.71 12.53
CA TYR A 218 8.08 10.45 12.73
C TYR A 218 8.13 11.46 13.89
N PRO A 219 7.66 12.70 13.69
CA PRO A 219 7.53 13.68 14.77
C PRO A 219 6.26 13.43 15.60
N LYS A 220 6.21 13.99 16.82
CA LYS A 220 5.04 13.87 17.71
C LYS A 220 3.73 14.35 17.08
N LEU A 221 3.77 15.31 16.14
CA LEU A 221 2.58 15.78 15.43
C LEU A 221 1.86 14.65 14.67
N LEU A 222 2.58 13.63 14.20
CA LEU A 222 1.98 12.51 13.45
C LEU A 222 0.96 11.74 14.31
N TYR A 223 1.10 11.72 15.64
CA TYR A 223 0.10 11.10 16.52
C TYR A 223 -1.27 11.81 16.43
N GLY A 224 -1.30 13.12 16.22
CA GLY A 224 -2.53 13.88 16.01
C GLY A 224 -3.20 13.50 14.69
N VAL A 225 -2.41 13.36 13.63
CA VAL A 225 -2.88 12.88 12.32
C VAL A 225 -3.44 11.47 12.44
N TRP A 226 -2.72 10.56 13.12
CA TRP A 226 -3.17 9.19 13.33
C TRP A 226 -4.52 9.12 14.05
N LYS A 227 -4.72 9.90 15.11
CA LYS A 227 -6.01 9.97 15.81
C LYS A 227 -7.18 10.39 14.91
N ALA A 228 -6.91 11.22 13.89
CA ALA A 228 -7.94 11.67 12.95
C ALA A 228 -8.24 10.66 11.84
N ILE A 229 -7.30 9.77 11.52
CA ILE A 229 -7.40 8.82 10.39
C ILE A 229 -7.71 7.39 10.83
N ALA A 230 -7.15 6.94 11.96
CA ALA A 230 -7.32 5.56 12.45
C ALA A 230 -8.79 5.10 12.57
N PRO A 231 -9.76 5.93 12.99
CA PRO A 231 -11.17 5.52 13.05
C PRO A 231 -11.81 5.18 11.69
N LEU A 232 -11.17 5.55 10.57
CA LEU A 232 -11.63 5.26 9.22
C LEU A 232 -11.10 3.93 8.68
N LEU A 233 -10.18 3.29 9.41
CA LEU A 233 -9.56 2.03 9.04
C LEU A 233 -10.23 0.89 9.79
N ASP A 234 -10.47 -0.22 9.10
CA ASP A 234 -10.79 -1.47 9.79
C ASP A 234 -9.56 -2.04 10.52
N ALA A 235 -9.80 -3.02 11.40
CA ALA A 235 -8.72 -3.62 12.20
C ALA A 235 -7.66 -4.32 11.33
N GLN A 236 -8.04 -4.90 10.18
CA GLN A 236 -7.11 -5.59 9.28
C GLN A 236 -6.16 -4.62 8.59
N THR A 237 -6.66 -3.47 8.17
CA THR A 237 -5.91 -2.39 7.52
C THR A 237 -5.03 -1.66 8.52
N ALA A 238 -5.57 -1.33 9.70
CA ALA A 238 -4.80 -0.67 10.76
C ALA A 238 -3.59 -1.51 11.20
N ARG A 239 -3.72 -2.85 11.23
CA ARG A 239 -2.62 -3.77 11.57
C ARG A 239 -1.46 -3.76 10.58
N ARG A 240 -1.65 -3.27 9.35
CA ARG A 240 -0.57 -3.16 8.35
C ARG A 240 0.32 -1.95 8.58
N ILE A 241 -0.09 -1.03 9.45
CA ILE A 241 0.64 0.21 9.73
C ILE A 241 1.56 -0.03 10.92
N ILE A 242 2.87 -0.06 10.64
CA ILE A 242 3.90 -0.41 11.61
C ILE A 242 4.72 0.83 11.92
N TRP A 243 4.85 1.15 13.20
CA TRP A 243 5.61 2.30 13.69
C TRP A 243 7.04 1.86 14.00
N ALA A 244 7.95 2.01 13.03
CA ALA A 244 9.36 1.72 13.22
C ALA A 244 10.04 2.89 13.94
N GLY A 245 10.30 2.74 15.24
CA GLY A 245 10.83 3.81 16.08
C GLY A 245 12.30 4.13 15.85
N ASN A 246 13.05 3.25 15.19
CA ASN A 246 14.45 3.42 14.85
C ASN A 246 14.82 2.61 13.59
N ALA A 247 16.06 2.77 13.11
CA ALA A 247 16.55 2.13 11.90
C ALA A 247 16.63 0.59 12.00
N GLU A 248 16.93 0.04 13.18
CA GLU A 248 16.99 -1.40 13.42
C GLU A 248 15.60 -2.04 13.27
N GLN A 249 14.59 -1.50 13.95
CA GLN A 249 13.20 -1.96 13.84
C GLN A 249 12.65 -1.85 12.41
N LEU A 250 13.03 -0.79 11.69
CA LEU A 250 12.68 -0.63 10.28
C LEU A 250 13.30 -1.74 9.44
N ARG A 251 14.60 -1.99 9.62
CA ARG A 251 15.35 -3.02 8.91
C ARG A 251 14.79 -4.41 9.20
N ASP A 252 14.54 -4.74 10.46
CA ASP A 252 13.99 -6.05 10.84
C ASP A 252 12.61 -6.27 10.22
N SER A 253 11.75 -5.24 10.25
CA SER A 253 10.42 -5.30 9.62
C SER A 253 10.49 -5.50 8.10
N LEU A 254 11.52 -4.96 7.43
CA LEU A 254 11.78 -5.18 6.01
C LEU A 254 12.30 -6.60 5.73
N LEU A 255 13.18 -7.13 6.60
CA LEU A 255 13.77 -8.46 6.44
C LEU A 255 12.79 -9.61 6.60
N GLU A 256 11.68 -9.38 7.30
CA GLU A 256 10.54 -10.32 7.34
C GLU A 256 9.89 -10.53 5.96
N THR A 257 10.04 -9.59 5.02
CA THR A 257 9.37 -9.61 3.71
C THR A 257 10.36 -9.69 2.55
N PHE A 258 11.53 -9.07 2.68
CA PHE A 258 12.52 -8.94 1.62
C PHE A 258 13.87 -9.50 2.03
N SER A 259 14.50 -10.26 1.13
CA SER A 259 15.93 -10.57 1.26
C SER A 259 16.77 -9.30 1.19
N VAL A 260 17.91 -9.26 1.89
CA VAL A 260 18.85 -8.13 1.92
C VAL A 260 19.22 -7.59 0.54
N LYS A 261 19.28 -8.45 -0.50
CA LYS A 261 19.62 -8.06 -1.87
C LYS A 261 18.58 -7.15 -2.54
N HIS A 262 17.33 -7.15 -2.05
CA HIS A 262 16.23 -6.35 -2.58
C HIS A 262 16.02 -5.04 -1.80
N ILE A 263 16.69 -4.89 -0.65
CA ILE A 263 16.59 -3.71 0.21
C ILE A 263 17.74 -2.75 -0.12
N PRO A 264 17.50 -1.44 -0.35
CA PRO A 264 18.56 -0.47 -0.56
C PRO A 264 19.60 -0.42 0.57
N THR A 265 20.85 -0.12 0.23
CA THR A 265 21.95 0.01 1.22
C THR A 265 21.64 1.04 2.30
N TRP A 266 20.98 2.15 1.95
CA TRP A 266 20.55 3.19 2.89
C TRP A 266 19.37 2.80 3.81
N LEU A 267 18.80 1.60 3.62
CA LEU A 267 17.86 0.94 4.54
C LEU A 267 18.47 -0.30 5.22
N GLY A 268 19.79 -0.49 5.10
CA GLY A 268 20.50 -1.61 5.73
C GLY A 268 20.47 -2.92 4.94
N GLY A 269 20.19 -2.87 3.64
CA GLY A 269 20.31 -3.98 2.70
C GLY A 269 21.56 -3.96 1.84
N ARG A 270 21.49 -4.56 0.64
CA ARG A 270 22.60 -4.73 -0.32
C ARG A 270 22.26 -4.28 -1.75
N SER A 271 21.07 -3.71 -1.97
CA SER A 271 20.69 -3.16 -3.28
C SER A 271 21.31 -1.76 -3.48
N GLU A 272 22.07 -1.58 -4.56
CA GLU A 272 22.63 -0.29 -4.92
C GLU A 272 21.57 0.61 -5.57
N VAL A 273 21.19 1.68 -4.87
CA VAL A 273 20.27 2.71 -5.35
C VAL A 273 20.91 4.06 -5.05
N SER A 274 21.34 4.78 -6.09
CA SER A 274 22.09 6.04 -5.97
C SER A 274 21.20 7.28 -5.80
N SER A 275 20.04 7.29 -6.46
CA SER A 275 18.99 8.29 -6.26
C SER A 275 17.61 7.67 -6.51
N ILE A 276 16.57 8.36 -6.06
CA ILE A 276 15.18 8.00 -6.31
C ILE A 276 14.44 9.21 -6.85
N THR A 277 13.62 9.01 -7.87
CA THR A 277 12.71 10.03 -8.39
C THR A 277 11.31 9.74 -7.92
N LEU A 278 10.78 10.60 -7.05
CA LEU A 278 9.41 10.52 -6.58
C LEU A 278 8.44 10.80 -7.72
N LEU A 279 7.23 10.25 -7.64
CA LEU A 279 6.18 10.43 -8.66
C LEU A 279 5.85 11.91 -8.87
N ASN A 280 5.89 12.74 -7.81
CA ASN A 280 5.74 14.19 -7.92
C ASN A 280 6.93 14.91 -8.60
N GLY A 281 7.94 14.20 -9.09
CA GLY A 281 9.09 14.71 -9.84
C GLY A 281 10.29 15.14 -9.00
N ILE A 282 10.21 15.06 -7.67
CA ILE A 282 11.34 15.41 -6.80
C ILE A 282 12.36 14.28 -6.79
N GLU A 283 13.62 14.61 -7.09
CA GLU A 283 14.74 13.69 -6.94
C GLU A 283 15.31 13.75 -5.52
N VAL A 284 15.52 12.58 -4.90
CA VAL A 284 16.13 12.45 -3.58
C VAL A 284 17.38 11.60 -3.68
N GLN A 285 18.51 12.15 -3.21
CA GLN A 285 19.81 11.49 -3.26
C GLN A 285 19.95 10.45 -2.15
N ALA A 286 20.49 9.27 -2.47
CA ALA A 286 20.70 8.22 -1.49
C ALA A 286 21.66 8.63 -0.35
N SER A 287 22.61 9.52 -0.63
CA SER A 287 23.51 10.07 0.39
C SER A 287 22.78 10.88 1.46
N LEU A 288 21.69 11.58 1.09
CA LEU A 288 20.83 12.27 2.02
C LEU A 288 19.99 11.28 2.84
N LEU A 289 19.45 10.25 2.19
CA LEU A 289 18.69 9.19 2.85
C LEU A 289 19.56 8.42 3.86
N ALA A 290 20.77 8.02 3.47
CA ALA A 290 21.73 7.36 4.35
C ALA A 290 22.03 8.21 5.59
N LYS A 291 22.21 9.53 5.42
CA LYS A 291 22.37 10.46 6.54
C LYS A 291 21.15 10.52 7.45
N ARG A 292 19.93 10.21 7.00
CA ARG A 292 18.73 10.21 7.86
C ARG A 292 18.62 8.92 8.65
N PHE A 293 18.88 7.79 8.01
CA PHE A 293 18.72 6.47 8.61
C PHE A 293 19.91 6.05 9.48
N PHE A 294 21.10 6.58 9.24
CA PHE A 294 22.32 6.27 10.01
C PHE A 294 22.86 7.47 10.79
N ARG A 295 21.98 8.42 11.15
CA ARG A 295 22.38 9.75 11.63
C ARG A 295 23.10 9.78 12.98
N ASP A 296 23.03 8.70 13.76
CA ASP A 296 23.76 8.58 15.02
C ASP A 296 24.17 7.12 15.28
N LYS A 297 25.48 6.94 15.50
CA LYS A 297 26.28 5.75 15.88
C LYS A 297 26.91 4.94 14.75
N ASP A 298 28.24 4.97 14.79
CA ASP A 298 29.16 3.84 14.67
C ASP A 298 28.65 2.67 13.84
N GLN A 299 29.30 2.50 12.68
CA GLN A 299 29.52 1.21 12.03
C GLN A 299 28.44 0.17 12.37
N ILE A 300 27.32 0.20 11.64
CA ILE A 300 26.70 -1.08 11.31
C ILE A 300 27.79 -1.79 10.51
N CYS A 301 28.58 -2.61 11.20
CA CYS A 301 29.55 -3.46 10.59
C CYS A 301 28.80 -4.26 9.54
N ILE A 302 28.97 -3.85 8.29
CA ILE A 302 28.74 -4.71 7.15
C ILE A 302 29.86 -5.74 7.29
N ASN A 303 29.62 -6.77 8.12
CA ASN A 303 30.53 -7.90 8.12
C ASN A 303 30.49 -8.49 6.70
N PRO A 304 31.66 -8.65 6.06
CA PRO A 304 31.78 -9.09 4.67
C PRO A 304 31.07 -10.43 4.43
#